data_AF-A0A957KR19-F1
#
_entry.id   AF-A0A957KR19-F1
#
_cell.length_a   1.000
_cell.length_b   1.000
_cell.length_c   1.000
_cell.angle_alpha   90.00
_cell.angle_beta   90.00
_cell.angle_gamma   90.00
#
_symmetry.space_group_name_H-M   'P 1'
#
loop_
_entity.id
_entity.type
_entity.pdbx_description
1 polymer ?
#
loop_
_entity_poly.entity_id
_entity_poly.type
_entity_poly.pdbx_seq_one_letter_code
_entity_poly.pdbx_strand_id
1 'polypeptide(L)'
;MWIFGDNPIAAYRGLFEGAVGSARAWSTTIRKMTPLILTGLSVAVAFKAGLFNIGASGQFIMGTVCSVAVGINFEGLPAFIHLPLALLAGIAGGMAWGFIPGALKVFTGAHEVIVTIMLNYVASLFASWTVYAGGTQGQTPGPLWDTTAGPISETADVFMSARLPWIFAEPYRVHWGVVIALVVALIMWWVIFKTTLG
;
A
#
# COMPACT_ATOMS: atom_id res chain seq x y z
N MET A 1 -4.52 29.26 -11.46
CA MET A 1 -3.65 29.13 -12.64
C MET A 1 -3.79 30.35 -13.55
N TRP A 2 -4.89 30.56 -14.28
CA TRP A 2 -5.04 31.77 -15.13
C TRP A 2 -4.83 33.10 -14.40
N ILE A 3 -5.40 33.25 -13.19
CA ILE A 3 -5.30 34.49 -12.38
C ILE A 3 -3.89 34.69 -11.80
N PHE A 4 -3.06 33.64 -11.76
CA PHE A 4 -1.68 33.68 -11.25
C PHE A 4 -0.63 33.66 -12.39
N GLY A 5 -1.05 33.79 -13.65
CA GLY A 5 -0.15 33.81 -14.82
C GLY A 5 0.25 32.43 -15.37
N ASP A 6 -0.20 31.34 -14.75
CA ASP A 6 0.09 29.98 -15.21
C ASP A 6 -0.93 29.51 -16.25
N ASN A 7 -0.44 28.86 -17.31
CA ASN A 7 -1.28 28.25 -18.33
C ASN A 7 -1.80 26.88 -17.87
N PRO A 8 -3.09 26.72 -17.49
CA PRO A 8 -3.58 25.42 -17.05
C PRO A 8 -3.77 24.44 -18.20
N ILE A 9 -3.91 24.88 -19.46
CA ILE A 9 -3.94 23.95 -20.59
C ILE A 9 -2.60 23.23 -20.67
N ALA A 10 -1.49 23.94 -20.45
CA ALA A 10 -0.17 23.33 -20.34
C ALA A 10 -0.08 22.38 -19.13
N ALA A 11 -0.68 22.73 -17.98
CA ALA A 11 -0.74 21.84 -16.82
C ALA A 11 -1.52 20.54 -17.09
N TYR A 12 -2.70 20.63 -17.70
CA TYR A 12 -3.48 19.45 -18.10
C TYR A 12 -2.75 18.62 -19.14
N ARG A 13 -2.10 19.25 -20.12
CA ARG A 13 -1.25 18.56 -21.11
C ARG A 13 -0.11 17.82 -20.42
N GLY A 14 0.55 18.45 -19.45
CA GLY A 14 1.59 17.83 -18.63
C GLY A 14 1.09 16.62 -17.84
N LEU A 15 -0.16 16.62 -17.37
CA LEU A 15 -0.78 15.47 -16.72
C LEU A 15 -0.88 14.28 -17.69
N PHE A 16 -1.36 14.51 -18.92
CA PHE A 16 -1.45 13.46 -19.96
C PHE A 16 -0.07 12.99 -20.40
N GLU A 17 0.88 13.90 -20.64
CA GLU A 17 2.25 13.55 -21.02
C GLU A 17 2.97 12.76 -19.91
N GLY A 18 2.78 13.15 -18.65
CA GLY A 18 3.31 12.44 -17.49
C GLY A 18 2.66 11.07 -17.23
N ALA A 19 1.43 10.86 -17.69
CA ALA A 19 0.72 9.58 -17.55
C ALA A 19 1.01 8.61 -18.71
N VAL A 20 0.97 9.09 -19.95
CA VAL A 20 1.00 8.26 -21.17
C VAL A 20 1.92 8.79 -22.28
N GLY A 21 2.57 9.93 -22.10
CA GLY A 21 3.37 10.60 -23.16
C GLY A 21 4.68 9.91 -23.53
N SER A 22 5.12 8.91 -22.75
CA SER A 22 6.28 8.08 -23.08
C SER A 22 6.10 6.67 -22.51
N ALA A 23 6.87 5.71 -23.02
CA ALA A 23 6.89 4.36 -22.47
C ALA A 23 7.29 4.34 -20.98
N ARG A 24 8.15 5.27 -20.54
CA ARG A 24 8.53 5.43 -19.13
C ARG A 24 7.38 6.01 -18.27
N ALA A 25 6.69 7.03 -18.78
CA ALA A 25 5.48 7.57 -18.14
C ALA A 25 4.42 6.46 -17.98
N TRP A 26 4.16 5.73 -19.06
CA TRP A 26 3.22 4.61 -19.08
C TRP A 26 3.59 3.52 -18.07
N SER A 27 4.86 3.12 -18.03
CA SER A 27 5.35 2.12 -17.06
C SER A 27 5.20 2.56 -15.60
N THR A 28 5.40 3.86 -15.33
CA THR A 28 5.19 4.44 -14.00
C THR A 28 3.71 4.43 -13.62
N THR A 29 2.83 4.74 -14.56
CA THR A 29 1.37 4.66 -14.39
C THR A 29 0.92 3.24 -14.06
N ILE A 30 1.40 2.23 -14.81
CA ILE A 30 1.11 0.81 -14.53
C ILE A 30 1.54 0.43 -13.11
N ARG A 31 2.77 0.79 -12.72
CA ARG A 31 3.29 0.47 -11.38
C ARG A 31 2.45 1.11 -10.29
N LYS A 32 2.07 2.39 -10.43
CA LYS A 32 1.23 3.11 -9.46
C LYS A 32 -0.20 2.58 -9.39
N MET A 33 -0.73 2.08 -10.51
CA MET A 33 -2.07 1.49 -10.58
C MET A 33 -2.18 0.15 -9.86
N THR A 34 -1.09 -0.62 -9.77
CA THR A 34 -1.08 -1.96 -9.17
C THR A 34 -1.69 -2.01 -7.77
N PRO A 35 -1.22 -1.23 -6.77
CA PRO A 35 -1.84 -1.21 -5.45
C PRO A 35 -3.27 -0.67 -5.47
N LEU A 36 -3.60 0.25 -6.39
CA LEU A 36 -4.95 0.81 -6.52
C LEU A 36 -5.98 -0.23 -6.99
N ILE A 37 -5.59 -1.15 -7.88
CA ILE A 37 -6.44 -2.28 -8.30
C ILE A 37 -6.74 -3.16 -7.09
N LEU A 38 -5.70 -3.54 -6.34
CA LEU A 38 -5.86 -4.43 -5.17
C LEU A 38 -6.71 -3.80 -4.06
N THR A 39 -6.52 -2.51 -3.77
CA THR A 39 -7.33 -1.81 -2.77
C THR A 39 -8.76 -1.55 -3.26
N GLY A 40 -8.95 -1.27 -4.55
CA GLY A 40 -10.29 -1.16 -5.13
C GLY A 40 -11.07 -2.48 -5.07
N LEU A 41 -10.40 -3.61 -5.34
CA LEU A 41 -10.99 -4.95 -5.23
C LEU A 41 -11.39 -5.28 -3.79
N SER A 42 -10.56 -4.97 -2.79
CA SER A 42 -10.91 -5.24 -1.39
C SER A 42 -12.15 -4.46 -0.95
N VAL A 43 -12.29 -3.22 -1.42
CA VAL A 43 -13.47 -2.37 -1.19
C VAL A 43 -14.70 -2.92 -1.92
N ALA A 44 -14.57 -3.34 -3.17
CA ALA A 44 -15.67 -3.97 -3.93
C ALA A 44 -16.24 -5.20 -3.23
N VAL A 45 -15.38 -6.03 -2.63
CA VAL A 45 -15.78 -7.22 -1.85
C VAL A 45 -16.54 -6.83 -0.58
N ALA A 46 -16.04 -5.84 0.17
CA ALA A 46 -16.72 -5.34 1.36
C ALA A 46 -18.12 -4.77 1.03
N PHE A 47 -18.22 -4.03 -0.07
CA PHE A 47 -19.49 -3.48 -0.56
C PHE A 47 -20.51 -4.56 -0.92
N LYS A 48 -20.06 -5.63 -1.58
CA LYS A 48 -20.91 -6.78 -1.91
C LYS A 48 -21.48 -7.45 -0.65
N ALA A 49 -20.74 -7.44 0.46
CA ALA A 49 -21.19 -7.91 1.77
C ALA A 49 -22.05 -6.89 2.57
N GLY A 50 -22.39 -5.74 1.98
CA GLY A 50 -23.18 -4.69 2.63
C GLY A 50 -22.41 -3.85 3.65
N LEU A 51 -21.08 -3.91 3.65
CA LEU A 51 -20.21 -3.12 4.52
C LEU A 51 -19.68 -1.89 3.77
N PHE A 52 -19.91 -0.70 4.32
CA PHE A 52 -19.38 0.55 3.77
C PHE A 52 -17.98 0.81 4.34
N ASN A 53 -16.96 0.15 3.79
CA ASN A 53 -15.59 0.25 4.29
C ASN A 53 -14.78 1.38 3.61
N ILE A 54 -14.45 2.44 4.35
CA ILE A 54 -13.53 3.53 3.90
C ILE A 54 -12.09 3.30 4.44
N GLY A 55 -11.85 2.22 5.19
CA GLY A 55 -10.60 1.92 5.89
C GLY A 55 -9.51 1.26 5.05
N ALA A 56 -9.74 1.08 3.75
CA ALA A 56 -8.79 0.37 2.86
C ALA A 56 -7.41 1.05 2.84
N SER A 57 -7.36 2.38 2.93
CA SER A 57 -6.10 3.13 3.01
C SER A 57 -5.29 2.75 4.26
N GLY A 58 -5.91 2.71 5.44
CA GLY A 58 -5.25 2.32 6.68
C GLY A 58 -4.81 0.86 6.68
N GLN A 59 -5.64 -0.05 6.15
CA GLN A 59 -5.27 -1.46 5.96
C GLN A 59 -4.06 -1.62 5.02
N PHE A 60 -4.02 -0.84 3.93
CA PHE A 60 -2.90 -0.83 3.00
C PHE A 60 -1.61 -0.29 3.66
N ILE A 61 -1.71 0.80 4.42
CA ILE A 61 -0.58 1.36 5.17
C ILE A 61 -0.03 0.34 6.16
N MET A 62 -0.89 -0.26 6.99
CA MET A 62 -0.46 -1.23 8.00
C MET A 62 0.09 -2.51 7.38
N GLY A 63 -0.50 -2.98 6.29
CA GLY A 63 0.07 -4.08 5.50
C GLY A 63 1.45 -3.73 4.94
N THR A 64 1.65 -2.50 4.47
CA THR A 64 2.96 -2.03 4.00
C THR A 64 3.97 -2.03 5.14
N VAL A 65 3.62 -1.50 6.31
CA VAL A 65 4.50 -1.48 7.50
C VAL A 65 4.92 -2.90 7.88
N CYS A 66 4.00 -3.86 7.97
CA CYS A 66 4.33 -5.24 8.30
C CYS A 66 5.19 -5.92 7.22
N SER A 67 4.88 -5.69 5.93
CA SER A 67 5.66 -6.24 4.82
C SER A 67 7.08 -5.68 4.79
N VAL A 68 7.26 -4.38 5.02
CA VAL A 68 8.57 -3.73 5.06
C VAL A 68 9.34 -4.17 6.30
N ALA A 69 8.69 -4.27 7.46
CA ALA A 69 9.32 -4.76 8.68
C ALA A 69 9.97 -6.14 8.48
N VAL A 70 9.27 -7.07 7.81
CA VAL A 70 9.87 -8.36 7.44
C VAL A 70 11.00 -8.16 6.41
N GLY A 71 10.74 -7.39 5.36
CA GLY A 71 11.65 -7.19 4.25
C GLY A 71 12.99 -6.55 4.61
N ILE A 72 13.10 -5.85 5.74
CA ILE A 72 14.33 -5.20 6.20
C ILE A 72 15.00 -5.90 7.39
N ASN A 73 14.26 -6.68 8.20
CA ASN A 73 14.81 -7.26 9.44
C ASN A 73 15.29 -8.71 9.28
N PHE A 74 14.84 -9.44 8.26
CA PHE A 74 15.21 -10.85 8.07
C PHE A 74 16.27 -11.01 6.98
N GLU A 75 17.54 -10.89 7.37
CA GLU A 75 18.68 -11.10 6.48
C GLU A 75 18.97 -12.58 6.21
N GLY A 76 19.60 -12.89 5.06
CA GLY A 76 20.09 -14.24 4.74
C GLY A 76 19.03 -15.24 4.27
N LEU A 77 17.74 -14.87 4.27
CA LEU A 77 16.69 -15.72 3.72
C LEU A 77 16.76 -15.77 2.18
N PRO A 78 16.59 -16.96 1.57
CA PRO A 78 16.49 -17.09 0.13
C PRO A 78 15.18 -16.48 -0.38
N ALA A 79 15.18 -15.99 -1.62
CA ALA A 79 14.06 -15.22 -2.17
C ALA A 79 12.71 -15.96 -2.16
N PHE A 80 12.73 -17.29 -2.34
CA PHE A 80 11.52 -18.11 -2.34
C PHE A 80 10.85 -18.22 -0.95
N ILE A 81 11.55 -17.89 0.14
CA ILE A 81 11.00 -17.82 1.49
C ILE A 81 10.72 -16.38 1.86
N HIS A 82 11.69 -15.49 1.62
CA HIS A 82 11.62 -14.11 2.08
C HIS A 82 10.47 -13.34 1.43
N LEU A 83 10.30 -13.46 0.11
CA LEU A 83 9.23 -12.77 -0.61
C LEU A 83 7.83 -13.22 -0.16
N PRO A 84 7.49 -14.54 -0.11
CA PRO A 84 6.21 -14.96 0.45
C PRO A 84 6.01 -14.54 1.91
N LEU A 85 7.05 -14.58 2.74
CA LEU A 85 6.97 -14.17 4.13
C LEU A 85 6.61 -12.68 4.25
N ALA A 86 7.25 -11.81 3.45
CA ALA A 86 6.93 -10.38 3.42
C ALA A 86 5.50 -10.11 2.94
N LEU A 87 5.04 -10.81 1.89
CA LEU A 87 3.67 -10.71 1.40
C LEU A 87 2.64 -11.17 2.44
N LEU A 88 2.88 -12.31 3.08
CA LEU A 88 2.01 -12.86 4.13
C LEU A 88 1.95 -11.95 5.36
N ALA A 89 3.08 -11.36 5.76
CA ALA A 89 3.12 -10.37 6.82
C ALA A 89 2.31 -9.13 6.46
N GLY A 90 2.36 -8.66 5.22
CA GLY A 90 1.54 -7.55 4.77
C GLY A 90 0.05 -7.88 4.74
N ILE A 91 -0.33 -9.07 4.28
CA ILE A 91 -1.72 -9.57 4.33
C ILE A 91 -2.20 -9.62 5.79
N ALA A 92 -1.41 -10.22 6.68
CA ALA A 92 -1.74 -10.33 8.10
C ALA A 92 -1.88 -8.94 8.76
N GLY A 93 -0.99 -8.00 8.46
CA GLY A 93 -1.07 -6.62 8.96
C GLY A 93 -2.33 -5.89 8.51
N GLY A 94 -2.68 -5.99 7.23
CA GLY A 94 -3.92 -5.43 6.69
C GLY A 94 -5.17 -6.07 7.28
N MET A 95 -5.18 -7.41 7.41
CA MET A 95 -6.26 -8.16 8.05
C MET A 95 -6.45 -7.78 9.52
N ALA A 96 -5.36 -7.73 10.29
CA ALA A 96 -5.40 -7.33 11.69
C ALA A 96 -5.94 -5.91 11.85
N TRP A 97 -5.55 -4.98 10.97
CA TRP A 97 -6.08 -3.61 11.01
C TRP A 97 -7.55 -3.53 10.63
N GLY A 98 -7.98 -4.30 9.62
CA GLY A 98 -9.39 -4.37 9.20
C GLY A 98 -10.30 -5.08 10.21
N PHE A 99 -9.73 -5.96 11.03
CA PHE A 99 -10.45 -6.64 12.10
C PHE A 99 -10.92 -5.66 13.18
N ILE A 100 -10.13 -4.63 13.51
CA ILE A 100 -10.46 -3.65 14.55
C ILE A 100 -11.83 -2.98 14.35
N PRO A 101 -12.11 -2.30 13.21
CA PRO A 101 -13.42 -1.67 12.99
C PRO A 101 -14.55 -2.70 12.88
N GLY A 102 -14.28 -3.88 12.33
CA GLY A 102 -15.26 -4.98 12.26
C GLY A 102 -15.68 -5.47 13.65
N ALA A 103 -14.71 -5.71 14.53
CA ALA A 103 -14.95 -6.10 15.91
C ALA A 103 -15.71 -5.02 16.68
N LEU A 104 -15.30 -3.74 16.54
CA LEU A 104 -16.00 -2.63 17.19
C LEU A 104 -17.45 -2.51 16.72
N LYS A 105 -17.73 -2.67 15.41
CA LYS A 105 -19.10 -2.69 14.90
C LYS A 105 -19.93 -3.80 15.54
N VAL A 106 -19.39 -5.02 15.61
CA VAL A 106 -20.12 -6.19 16.15
C VAL A 106 -20.35 -6.09 17.66
N PHE A 107 -19.34 -5.67 18.43
CA PHE A 107 -19.43 -5.69 19.90
C PHE A 107 -20.02 -4.42 20.50
N THR A 108 -19.86 -3.25 19.87
CA THR A 108 -20.30 -1.97 20.45
C THR A 108 -21.36 -1.25 19.61
N GLY A 109 -21.63 -1.71 18.38
CA GLY A 109 -22.53 -1.00 17.46
C GLY A 109 -21.91 0.28 16.88
N ALA A 110 -20.60 0.49 17.01
CA ALA A 110 -19.92 1.66 16.46
C ALA A 110 -20.08 1.73 14.93
N HIS A 111 -20.28 2.95 14.42
CA HIS A 111 -20.45 3.16 12.99
C HIS A 111 -19.12 2.94 12.24
N GLU A 112 -19.05 1.85 11.46
CA GLU A 112 -17.81 1.41 10.78
C GLU A 112 -17.15 2.50 9.94
N VAL A 113 -17.96 3.36 9.29
CA VAL A 113 -17.45 4.46 8.47
C VAL A 113 -16.60 5.44 9.29
N ILE A 114 -17.09 5.86 10.45
CA ILE A 114 -16.39 6.84 11.30
C ILE A 114 -15.12 6.19 11.85
N VAL A 115 -15.24 4.96 12.36
CA VAL A 115 -14.11 4.21 12.94
C VAL A 115 -13.02 3.99 11.90
N THR A 116 -13.38 3.59 10.69
CA THR A 116 -12.40 3.36 9.61
C THR A 116 -11.73 4.63 9.13
N ILE A 117 -12.44 5.76 9.03
CA ILE A 117 -11.82 7.07 8.73
C ILE A 117 -10.81 7.44 9.82
N MET A 118 -11.20 7.33 11.10
CA MET A 118 -10.30 7.65 12.22
C MET A 118 -9.06 6.74 12.23
N LEU A 119 -9.24 5.44 11.98
CA LEU A 119 -8.14 4.49 11.91
C LEU A 119 -7.20 4.70 10.72
N ASN A 120 -7.65 5.33 9.62
CA ASN A 120 -6.75 5.73 8.55
C ASN A 120 -5.73 6.77 9.03
N TYR A 121 -6.16 7.74 9.84
CA TYR A 121 -5.24 8.72 10.45
C TYR A 121 -4.27 8.05 11.42
N VAL A 122 -4.78 7.16 12.27
CA VAL A 122 -3.93 6.40 13.21
C VAL A 122 -2.88 5.59 12.45
N ALA A 123 -3.26 4.90 11.36
CA ALA A 123 -2.33 4.13 10.54
C ALA A 123 -1.23 5.03 9.91
N SER A 124 -1.61 6.20 9.40
CA SER A 124 -0.66 7.16 8.81
C SER A 124 0.32 7.70 9.85
N LEU A 125 -0.16 8.08 11.04
CA LEU A 125 0.67 8.54 12.15
C LEU A 125 1.56 7.42 12.68
N PHE A 126 1.04 6.20 12.76
CA PHE A 126 1.80 5.03 13.17
C PHE A 126 2.93 4.73 12.19
N ALA A 127 2.65 4.69 10.88
CA ALA A 127 3.67 4.49 9.87
C ALA A 127 4.75 5.58 9.92
N SER A 128 4.34 6.85 10.08
CA SER A 128 5.27 7.98 10.26
C SER A 128 6.15 7.80 11.50
N TRP A 129 5.57 7.35 12.60
CA TRP A 129 6.31 7.04 13.83
C TRP A 129 7.30 5.89 13.63
N THR A 130 6.95 4.84 12.85
CA THR A 130 7.85 3.69 12.65
C THR A 130 9.18 4.05 11.99
N VAL A 131 9.19 5.08 11.14
CA VAL A 131 10.37 5.51 10.36
C VAL A 131 11.02 6.76 10.93
N TYR A 132 10.54 7.25 12.07
CA TYR A 132 10.98 8.51 12.65
C TYR A 132 12.47 8.45 13.03
N ALA A 133 13.27 9.39 12.53
CA ALA A 133 14.73 9.40 12.73
C ALA A 133 15.20 9.74 14.16
N GLY A 134 14.30 10.21 15.02
CA GLY A 134 14.71 10.88 16.27
C GLY A 134 15.23 12.29 16.01
N GLY A 135 15.41 13.08 17.07
CA GLY A 135 15.99 14.43 16.96
C GLY A 135 15.34 15.50 17.84
N THR A 136 14.13 15.28 18.35
CA THR A 136 13.58 16.10 19.44
C THR A 136 14.10 15.54 20.77
N GLN A 137 14.64 16.39 21.65
CA GLN A 137 15.27 15.97 22.91
C GLN A 137 14.42 14.93 23.67
N GLY A 138 14.96 13.72 23.80
CA GLY A 138 14.34 12.61 24.54
C GLY A 138 13.52 11.60 23.72
N GLN A 139 13.38 11.77 22.40
CA GLN A 139 12.64 10.82 21.55
C GLN A 139 13.57 9.76 20.94
N THR A 140 13.24 8.49 21.18
CA THR A 140 13.90 7.35 20.53
C THR A 140 13.48 7.26 19.07
N PRO A 141 14.42 6.93 18.14
CA PRO A 141 14.07 6.62 16.77
C PRO A 141 13.03 5.49 16.67
N GLY A 142 12.26 5.52 15.59
CA GLY A 142 11.27 4.51 15.28
C GLY A 142 11.88 3.14 14.98
N PRO A 143 11.13 2.05 15.18
CA PRO A 143 11.63 0.68 15.03
C PRO A 143 12.08 0.30 13.61
N LEU A 144 11.66 1.02 12.57
CA LEU A 144 11.99 0.73 11.17
C LEU A 144 12.92 1.78 10.55
N TRP A 145 13.39 2.76 11.33
CA TRP A 145 14.27 3.81 10.84
C TRP A 145 15.64 3.27 10.40
N ASP A 146 16.16 3.79 9.29
CA ASP A 146 17.53 3.51 8.82
C ASP A 146 18.57 4.26 9.65
N THR A 147 19.37 3.51 10.42
CA THR A 147 20.44 4.07 11.26
C THR A 147 21.54 4.78 10.46
N THR A 148 21.63 4.53 9.15
CA THR A 148 22.61 5.15 8.25
C THR A 148 22.09 6.43 7.59
N ALA A 149 20.78 6.69 7.62
CA ALA A 149 20.14 7.84 6.97
C ALA A 149 20.26 9.17 7.74
N GLY A 150 20.91 9.17 8.90
CA GLY A 150 21.11 10.37 9.71
C GLY A 150 19.77 11.00 10.15
N PRO A 151 19.54 12.31 9.91
CA PRO A 151 18.31 12.98 10.37
C PRO A 151 17.08 12.69 9.48
N ILE A 152 17.20 11.87 8.45
CA ILE A 152 16.12 11.59 7.49
C ILE A 152 15.25 10.44 8.03
N SER A 153 13.93 10.67 8.08
CA SER A 153 12.95 9.67 8.51
C SER A 153 12.60 8.75 7.35
N GLU A 154 13.38 7.70 7.16
CA GLU A 154 13.18 6.67 6.14
C GLU A 154 13.53 5.28 6.67
N THR A 155 13.07 4.25 5.97
CA THR A 155 13.43 2.85 6.27
C THR A 155 14.73 2.47 5.59
N ALA A 156 15.40 1.47 6.15
CA ALA A 156 16.45 0.78 5.42
C ALA A 156 15.89 0.17 4.12
N ASP A 157 16.78 -0.02 3.15
CA ASP A 157 16.42 -0.59 1.87
C ASP A 157 15.94 -2.05 2.03
N VAL A 158 14.74 -2.37 1.54
CA VAL A 158 14.20 -3.75 1.57
C VAL A 158 15.18 -4.70 0.89
N PHE A 159 15.49 -5.86 1.48
CA PHE A 159 16.43 -6.81 0.87
C PHE A 159 15.94 -7.31 -0.49
N MET A 160 16.88 -7.54 -1.42
CA MET A 160 16.55 -8.03 -2.77
C MET A 160 15.76 -9.34 -2.77
N SER A 161 15.96 -10.22 -1.77
CA SER A 161 15.21 -11.46 -1.62
C SER A 161 13.74 -11.26 -1.23
N ALA A 162 13.37 -10.10 -0.68
CA ALA A 162 11.98 -9.73 -0.36
C ALA A 162 11.29 -8.87 -1.42
N ARG A 163 12.02 -8.42 -2.45
CA ARG A 163 11.45 -7.57 -3.51
C ARG A 163 10.74 -8.42 -4.56
N LEU A 164 9.60 -7.93 -5.04
CA LEU A 164 8.99 -8.51 -6.24
C LEU A 164 9.94 -8.35 -7.43
N PRO A 165 10.21 -9.42 -8.20
CA PRO A 165 11.11 -9.34 -9.33
C PRO A 165 10.59 -8.38 -10.40
N TRP A 166 11.52 -7.78 -11.15
CA TRP A 166 11.19 -6.94 -12.29
C TRP A 166 10.76 -7.79 -13.48
N ILE A 167 9.68 -7.38 -14.16
CA ILE A 167 9.34 -7.84 -15.52
C ILE A 167 10.16 -7.02 -16.51
N PHE A 168 10.09 -5.69 -16.36
CA PHE A 168 10.90 -4.74 -17.10
C PHE A 168 11.70 -3.92 -16.09
N ALA A 169 13.02 -4.10 -16.08
CA ALA A 169 13.94 -3.38 -15.22
C ALA A 169 14.07 -1.90 -15.67
N GLU A 170 15.18 -1.24 -15.36
CA GLU A 170 15.42 0.13 -15.82
C GLU A 170 15.44 0.20 -17.36
N PRO A 171 14.84 1.24 -17.97
CA PRO A 171 14.26 2.45 -17.36
C PRO A 171 12.77 2.35 -16.96
N TYR A 172 12.09 1.22 -17.20
CA TYR A 172 10.62 1.09 -17.09
C TYR A 172 10.14 0.71 -15.68
N ARG A 173 10.94 -0.03 -14.90
CA ARG A 173 10.67 -0.37 -13.48
C ARG A 173 9.27 -0.97 -13.25
N VAL A 174 8.87 -1.93 -14.08
CA VAL A 174 7.61 -2.70 -13.93
C VAL A 174 7.93 -4.04 -13.27
N HIS A 175 7.25 -4.38 -12.18
CA HIS A 175 7.45 -5.62 -11.43
C HIS A 175 6.25 -6.57 -11.50
N TRP A 176 6.46 -7.81 -11.09
CA TRP A 176 5.45 -8.89 -11.10
C TRP A 176 4.16 -8.61 -10.31
N GLY A 177 4.16 -7.61 -9.42
CA GLY A 177 2.96 -7.13 -8.74
C GLY A 177 1.78 -6.80 -9.68
N VAL A 178 2.05 -6.34 -10.91
CA VAL A 178 0.98 -6.06 -11.90
C VAL A 178 0.23 -7.34 -12.26
N VAL A 179 0.97 -8.43 -12.50
CA VAL A 179 0.40 -9.72 -12.84
C VAL A 179 -0.39 -10.27 -11.66
N ILE A 180 0.14 -10.14 -10.44
CA ILE A 180 -0.57 -10.53 -9.21
C ILE A 180 -1.91 -9.76 -9.11
N ALA A 181 -1.92 -8.45 -9.33
CA ALA A 181 -3.14 -7.65 -9.28
C ALA A 181 -4.18 -8.09 -10.32
N LEU A 182 -3.77 -8.41 -11.54
CA LEU A 182 -4.67 -8.88 -12.60
C LEU A 182 -5.21 -10.29 -12.30
N VAL A 183 -4.37 -11.19 -11.79
CA VAL A 183 -4.79 -12.54 -11.38
C VAL A 183 -5.79 -12.45 -10.23
N VAL A 184 -5.52 -11.62 -9.22
CA VAL A 184 -6.47 -11.38 -8.12
C VAL A 184 -7.77 -10.77 -8.63
N ALA A 185 -7.72 -9.81 -9.57
CA ALA A 185 -8.92 -9.26 -10.18
C ALA A 185 -9.78 -10.33 -10.87
N LEU A 186 -9.16 -11.24 -11.63
CA LEU A 186 -9.83 -12.34 -12.30
C LEU A 186 -10.44 -13.33 -11.30
N ILE A 187 -9.71 -13.67 -10.24
CA ILE A 187 -10.20 -14.53 -9.15
C ILE A 187 -11.41 -13.88 -8.49
N MET A 188 -11.32 -12.59 -8.14
CA MET A 188 -12.43 -11.88 -7.49
C MET A 188 -13.66 -11.77 -8.38
N TRP A 189 -13.48 -11.51 -9.68
CA TRP A 189 -14.56 -11.55 -10.65
C TRP A 189 -15.26 -12.92 -10.66
N TRP A 190 -14.49 -14.00 -10.70
CA TRP A 190 -15.04 -15.35 -10.68
C TRP A 190 -15.78 -15.63 -9.37
N VAL A 191 -15.19 -15.30 -8.21
CA VAL A 191 -15.84 -15.49 -6.90
C VAL A 191 -17.15 -14.73 -6.81
N ILE A 192 -17.17 -13.44 -7.16
CA ILE A 192 -18.34 -12.57 -7.01
C ILE A 192 -19.47 -12.93 -7.98
N PHE A 193 -19.17 -13.36 -9.21
CA PHE A 193 -20.19 -13.55 -10.24
C PHE A 193 -20.49 -15.02 -10.59
N LYS A 194 -19.62 -15.95 -10.22
CA LYS A 194 -19.72 -17.37 -10.62
C LYS A 194 -19.80 -18.35 -9.45
N THR A 195 -19.75 -17.89 -8.20
CA THR A 195 -19.83 -18.76 -7.01
C THR A 195 -20.97 -18.37 -6.09
N THR A 196 -21.35 -19.29 -5.19
CA THR A 196 -22.38 -19.07 -4.15
C THR A 196 -21.89 -18.22 -2.98
N LEU A 197 -20.58 -17.94 -2.90
CA LEU A 197 -20.00 -17.00 -1.93
C LEU A 197 -20.19 -15.53 -2.34
N GLY A 198 -20.74 -15.29 -3.54
CA GLY A 198 -20.96 -13.98 -4.17
C GLY A 198 -22.39 -13.47 -4.08
#